data_AF-A0A3B0PEJ8-F1
#
_entry.id   AF-A0A3B0PEJ8-F1
#
_cell.length_a   1.000
_cell.length_b   1.000
_cell.length_c   1.000
_cell.angle_alpha   90.00
_cell.angle_beta   90.00
_cell.angle_gamma   90.00
#
_symmetry.space_group_name_H-M   'P 1'
#
loop_
_entity.id
_entity.type
_entity.pdbx_description
1 polymer ?
#
loop_
_entity_poly.entity_id
_entity_poly.type
_entity_poly.pdbx_seq_one_letter_code
_entity_poly.pdbx_strand_id
1 'polypeptide(L)' 'MSNLLELKVTIEIPKGSNIKYEYDRKTDQISVDRILYGSEVYPHNYGFIKEALDW' A
#
# COMPACT_ATOMS: atom_id res chain seq x y z
N MET A 1 -9.61 5.24 25.72
CA MET A 1 -8.15 5.35 25.48
C MET A 1 -7.83 4.47 24.30
N SER A 2 -7.68 5.05 23.11
CA SER A 2 -7.10 4.33 21.96
C SER A 2 -5.64 4.03 22.31
N ASN A 3 -5.25 2.76 22.25
CA ASN A 3 -3.86 2.38 22.49
C ASN A 3 -2.96 3.12 21.49
N LEU A 4 -2.03 3.94 22.01
CA LEU A 4 -1.04 4.70 21.24
C LEU A 4 -0.06 3.81 20.43
N LEU A 5 -0.21 2.49 20.49
CA LEU A 5 0.67 1.49 19.88
C LEU A 5 0.07 0.74 18.68
N GLU A 6 -1.22 0.94 18.38
CA GLU A 6 -1.88 0.23 17.28
C GLU A 6 -1.88 1.10 16.00
N LEU A 7 -1.01 0.76 15.05
CA LEU A 7 -0.95 1.42 13.74
C LEU A 7 -1.82 0.65 12.74
N LYS A 8 -2.81 1.35 12.16
CA LYS A 8 -3.63 0.82 11.07
C LYS A 8 -2.96 1.13 9.74
N VAL A 9 -2.71 0.09 8.95
CA VAL A 9 -2.11 0.19 7.61
C VAL A 9 -3.12 -0.34 6.60
N THR A 10 -3.43 0.46 5.58
CA THR A 10 -4.22 0.02 4.43
C THR A 10 -3.28 -0.64 3.45
N ILE A 11 -3.51 -1.91 3.13
CA ILE A 11 -2.66 -2.67 2.20
C ILE A 11 -3.05 -2.35 0.76
N GLU A 12 -2.05 -1.94 -0.02
CA GLU A 12 -2.17 -1.73 -1.47
C GLU A 12 -1.61 -2.91 -2.25
N ILE A 13 -0.51 -3.50 -1.76
CA ILE A 13 0.20 -4.56 -2.46
C ILE A 13 0.30 -5.79 -1.55
N PRO A 14 -0.38 -6.90 -1.89
CA PRO A 14 -0.24 -8.15 -1.16
C PRO A 14 1.18 -8.73 -1.28
N LYS A 15 1.66 -9.37 -0.21
CA LYS A 15 2.90 -10.15 -0.23
C LYS A 15 2.88 -11.16 -1.39
N GLY A 16 3.97 -11.19 -2.16
CA GLY A 16 4.13 -12.06 -3.33
C GLY A 16 3.59 -11.47 -4.64
N SER A 17 2.95 -10.30 -4.61
CA SER A 17 2.55 -9.60 -5.83
C SER A 17 3.77 -9.01 -6.55
N ASN A 18 3.78 -9.07 -7.88
CA ASN A 18 4.66 -8.27 -8.75
C ASN A 18 3.95 -7.04 -9.35
N ILE A 19 2.71 -6.78 -8.94
CA ILE A 19 1.93 -5.62 -9.37
C ILE A 19 1.94 -4.59 -8.24
N LYS A 20 2.45 -3.39 -8.54
CA LYS A 20 2.30 -2.21 -7.68
C LYS A 20 0.95 -1.57 -7.98
N TYR A 21 0.02 -1.78 -7.05
CA TYR A 21 -1.20 -0.99 -6.97
C TYR A 21 -0.94 0.30 -6.20
N GLU A 22 -1.76 1.30 -6.46
CA GLU A 22 -1.75 2.56 -5.74
C GLU A 22 -3.18 3.04 -5.54
N TYR A 23 -3.50 3.42 -4.30
CA TYR A 23 -4.79 3.96 -3.91
C TYR A 23 -4.77 5.48 -4.04
N ASP A 24 -5.66 6.00 -4.88
CA ASP A 24 -5.83 7.43 -5.04
C ASP A 24 -6.80 7.98 -3.99
N ARG A 25 -6.26 8.76 -3.05
CA ARG A 25 -7.03 9.40 -1.96
C ARG A 25 -8.08 10.39 -2.46
N LYS A 26 -7.99 10.88 -3.70
CA LYS A 26 -8.97 11.81 -4.30
C LYS A 26 -10.18 11.08 -4.87
N THR A 27 -9.96 9.92 -5.49
CA THR A 27 -11.00 9.17 -6.20
C THR A 27 -11.55 7.99 -5.41
N ASP A 28 -10.90 7.61 -4.31
CA ASP A 28 -11.23 6.43 -3.50
C ASP A 28 -11.16 5.13 -4.32
N GLN A 29 -10.26 5.09 -5.30
CA GLN A 29 -10.07 3.96 -6.21
C GLN A 29 -8.64 3.44 -6.14
N ILE A 30 -8.50 2.13 -6.36
CA ILE A 30 -7.21 1.48 -6.54
C ILE A 30 -6.91 1.35 -8.03
N SER A 31 -5.69 1.70 -8.40
CA SER A 31 -5.22 1.65 -9.78
C SER A 31 -3.92 0.84 -9.88
N VAL A 32 -3.66 0.29 -11.06
CA VAL A 32 -2.35 -0.32 -11.35
C VAL A 32 -1.41 0.80 -11.73
N ASP A 33 -0.41 1.07 -10.89
CA ASP A 33 0.65 2.02 -11.21
C ASP A 33 1.71 1.36 -12.10
N ARG A 34 2.17 0.15 -11.75
CA ARG A 34 3.07 -0.63 -12.61
C ARG A 34 3.09 -2.12 -12.29
N ILE A 35 3.59 -2.90 -13.24
CA ILE A 35 4.08 -4.27 -13.02
C ILE A 35 5.60 -4.18 -12.89
N LEU A 36 6.20 -4.85 -11.91
CA LEU A 36 7.65 -4.89 -11.74
C LEU A 36 8.29 -5.47 -13.01
N TYR A 37 9.37 -4.83 -13.48
CA TYR A 37 10.01 -5.19 -14.75
C TYR A 37 10.73 -6.53 -14.72
N GLY A 38 11.28 -6.93 -13.56
CA GLY A 38 11.96 -8.19 -13.38
C GLY A 38 11.06 -9.29 -12.80
N SER A 39 11.69 -10.31 -12.23
CA SER A 39 10.99 -11.44 -11.58
C SER A 39 10.84 -11.25 -10.07
N GLU A 40 10.97 -10.01 -9.59
CA GLU A 40 10.81 -9.67 -8.19
C GLU A 40 9.34 -9.66 -7.78
N VAL A 41 9.10 -9.88 -6.50
CA VAL A 41 7.80 -9.75 -5.85
C VAL A 41 7.97 -9.00 -4.55
N TYR A 42 6.93 -8.32 -4.08
CA TYR A 42 6.94 -7.68 -2.78
C TYR A 42 7.05 -8.74 -1.68
N PRO A 43 8.12 -8.76 -0.86
CA PRO A 43 8.34 -9.83 0.13
C PRO A 43 7.40 -9.74 1.34
N HIS A 44 6.70 -8.61 1.51
CA HIS A 44 5.75 -8.31 2.58
C HIS A 44 4.54 -7.59 2.00
N ASN A 45 3.45 -7.52 2.78
CA ASN A 45 2.35 -6.62 2.44
C ASN A 45 2.86 -5.17 2.51
N TYR A 46 2.52 -4.37 1.52
CA TYR A 46 2.91 -2.96 1.43
C TYR A 46 1.66 -2.08 1.33
N GLY A 47 1.74 -0.88 1.90
CA GLY A 47 0.65 0.06 1.90
C GLY A 47 0.98 1.30 2.72
N PHE A 48 -0.05 2.04 3.15
CA PHE A 48 0.10 3.34 3.77
C PHE A 48 -0.71 3.49 5.06
N ILE A 49 -0.32 4.48 5.87
CA ILE A 49 -1.07 4.95 7.03
C ILE A 49 -1.89 6.17 6.61
N LYS A 50 -3.22 6.10 6.72
CA LYS A 50 -4.13 7.14 6.20
C LYS A 50 -3.86 8.55 6.74
N GLU A 51 -3.43 8.65 7.98
CA GLU A 51 -3.19 9.91 8.69
C GLU A 51 -1.75 10.43 8.56
N ALA A 52 -0.87 9.70 7.87
CA ALA A 52 0.49 10.17 7.61
C ALA A 52 0.52 11.18 6.46
N LEU A 53 1.38 12.20 6.60
CA LEU A 53 1.71 13.13 5.52
C LEU A 53 2.55 12.38 4.48
N ASP A 54 2.02 12.34 3.26
CA ASP A 54 2.68 11.85 2.06
C ASP A 54 3.03 13.08 1.22
N TRP A 55 4.28 13.24 0.81
CA TRP A 55 4.79 14.44 0.15
C TRP A 55 4.94 14.25 -1.37
#